data_AF-A0A1W9ZLM6-F1
#
_entry.id   AF-A0A1W9ZLM6-F1
#
_cell.length_a   1.000
_cell.length_b   1.000
_cell.length_c   1.000
_cell.angle_alpha   90.00
_cell.angle_beta   90.00
_cell.angle_gamma   90.00
#
_symmetry.space_group_name_H-M   'P 1'
#
loop_
_entity.id
_entity.type
_entity.pdbx_description
1 polymer ?
#
loop_
_entity_poly.entity_id
_entity_poly.type
_entity_poly.pdbx_seq_one_letter_code
_entity_poly.pdbx_strand_id
1 'polypeptide(L)'
;MGPADTCSVLTSRGYRSIRTIEKLNRAGTDPAVLTAPVNWHATQENIHQGVYSPASMRDFHRNTGYTMLGGALLIALMLGSWAYKAAKARSSAPRRL
;
A
#
# COMPACT_ATOMS: atom_id res chain seq x y z
N MET A 1 13.99 -15.70 7.38
CA MET A 1 12.79 -15.29 8.11
C MET A 1 11.82 -16.47 8.10
N GLY A 2 11.54 -17.04 9.26
CA GLY A 2 10.45 -17.97 9.46
C GLY A 2 9.09 -17.26 9.52
N PRO A 3 7.98 -18.01 9.43
CA PRO A 3 6.62 -17.45 9.40
C PRO A 3 6.22 -16.73 10.70
N ALA A 4 6.83 -17.08 11.83
CA ALA A 4 6.59 -16.48 13.13
C ALA A 4 7.64 -15.41 13.53
N ASP A 5 8.63 -15.14 12.66
CA ASP A 5 9.54 -14.04 12.90
C ASP A 5 8.81 -12.69 12.73
N THR A 6 9.27 -11.68 13.45
CA THR A 6 8.79 -10.29 13.28
C THR A 6 9.95 -9.38 12.90
N CYS A 7 9.64 -8.18 12.42
CA CYS A 7 10.62 -7.16 12.15
C CYS A 7 10.22 -5.89 12.86
N SER A 8 11.08 -5.38 13.74
CA SER A 8 10.95 -4.04 14.26
C SER A 8 11.43 -3.06 13.20
N VAL A 9 10.65 -2.02 12.95
CA VAL A 9 10.97 -0.96 11.99
C VAL A 9 10.93 0.39 12.68
N LEU A 10 11.90 1.22 12.30
CA LEU A 10 11.93 2.63 12.61
C LEU A 10 12.16 3.38 11.31
N THR A 11 11.18 4.18 10.89
CA THR A 11 11.27 5.00 9.69
C THR A 11 11.17 6.48 10.08
N SER A 12 12.11 7.30 9.62
CA SER A 12 11.98 8.75 9.65
C SER A 12 11.71 9.27 8.23
N ARG A 13 10.63 10.03 8.07
CA ARG A 13 10.24 10.64 6.79
C ARG A 13 10.42 12.15 6.87
N GLY A 14 11.53 12.63 6.34
CA GLY A 14 11.74 14.06 6.10
C GLY A 14 11.16 14.50 4.76
N TYR A 15 11.17 15.82 4.51
CA TYR A 15 10.63 16.43 3.28
C TYR A 15 11.26 15.89 1.98
N ARG A 16 12.56 15.55 2.00
CA ARG A 16 13.31 15.06 0.81
C ARG A 16 13.93 13.68 0.96
N SER A 17 13.81 13.04 2.12
CA SER A 17 14.48 11.77 2.37
C SER A 17 13.71 10.91 3.36
N ILE A 18 13.68 9.62 3.09
CA ILE A 18 13.18 8.58 4.00
C ILE A 18 14.38 7.78 4.47
N ARG A 19 14.48 7.57 5.78
CA ARG A 19 15.51 6.72 6.38
C ARG A 19 14.82 5.64 7.20
N THR A 20 15.26 4.40 7.06
CA THR A 20 14.63 3.25 7.71
C THR A 20 15.70 2.35 8.33
N ILE A 21 15.44 1.90 9.56
CA ILE A 21 16.20 0.84 10.24
C ILE A 21 15.23 -0.30 10.47
N GLU A 22 15.68 -1.50 10.14
CA GLU A 22 14.93 -2.73 10.34
C GLU A 22 15.75 -3.69 11.19
N LYS A 23 15.08 -4.38 12.12
CA LYS A 23 15.70 -5.46 12.88
C LYS A 23 14.78 -6.67 12.93
N LEU A 24 15.29 -7.76 12.39
CA LEU A 24 14.68 -9.08 12.51
C LEU A 24 14.68 -9.52 13.97
N ASN A 25 13.49 -9.87 14.47
CA ASN A 25 13.28 -10.52 15.75
C ASN A 25 12.92 -11.98 15.49
N ARG A 26 13.66 -12.92 16.09
CA ARG A 26 13.33 -14.35 15.97
C ARG A 26 12.02 -14.64 16.68
N ALA A 27 11.31 -15.67 16.21
CA ALA A 27 10.15 -16.19 16.92
C ALA A 27 10.45 -16.47 18.40
N GLY A 28 9.56 -16.02 19.29
CA GLY A 28 9.69 -16.19 20.75
C GLY A 28 10.65 -15.21 21.43
N THR A 29 11.16 -14.20 20.71
CA THR A 29 11.94 -13.10 21.30
C THR A 29 11.12 -11.82 21.32
N ASP A 30 11.31 -11.00 22.36
CA ASP A 30 10.68 -9.69 22.44
C ASP A 30 11.15 -8.80 21.28
N PRO A 31 10.25 -8.02 20.66
CA PRO A 31 10.62 -7.13 19.58
C PRO A 31 11.68 -6.12 20.01
N ALA A 32 12.72 -5.94 19.19
CA ALA A 32 13.75 -4.95 19.45
C ALA A 32 13.16 -3.54 19.47
N VAL A 33 13.48 -2.77 20.51
CA VAL A 33 13.21 -1.33 20.55
C VAL A 33 14.28 -0.63 19.72
N LEU A 34 13.87 0.09 18.68
CA LEU A 34 14.76 0.84 17.80
C LEU A 34 14.74 2.31 18.20
N THR A 35 15.91 2.92 18.30
CA THR A 35 16.09 4.34 18.59
C THR A 35 16.65 5.06 17.36
N ALA A 36 16.16 6.27 17.11
CA ALA A 36 16.61 7.07 15.97
C ALA A 36 18.05 7.53 16.22
N PRO A 37 18.97 7.34 15.25
CA PRO A 37 20.30 7.93 15.32
C PRO A 37 20.22 9.47 15.38
N VAL A 38 21.15 10.09 16.10
CA VAL A 38 21.18 11.55 16.34
C VAL A 38 21.20 12.36 15.03
N ASN A 39 21.79 11.82 13.96
CA ASN A 39 21.91 12.47 12.66
C ASN A 39 20.66 12.39 11.78
N TRP A 40 19.55 11.79 12.23
CA TRP A 40 18.31 11.70 11.45
C TRP A 40 17.45 12.96 11.51
N HIS A 41 17.76 13.92 12.39
CA HIS A 41 16.90 15.11 12.64
C HIS A 41 15.43 14.70 12.81
N ALA A 42 15.23 13.57 13.49
CA ALA A 42 13.95 12.92 13.58
C ALA A 42 13.15 13.54 14.73
N THR A 43 11.94 14.01 14.45
CA THR A 43 11.00 14.54 15.43
C THR A 43 9.92 13.47 15.69
N GLN A 44 9.21 13.56 16.81
CA GLN A 44 8.11 12.61 17.09
C GLN A 44 7.07 12.56 15.96
N GLU A 45 6.87 13.66 15.24
CA GLU A 45 5.88 13.77 14.16
C GLU A 45 6.31 13.12 12.85
N ASN A 46 7.63 12.93 12.65
CA ASN A 46 8.17 12.38 11.41
C ASN A 46 8.78 10.98 11.58
N ILE A 47 8.74 10.44 12.80
CA ILE A 47 9.12 9.08 13.12
C ILE A 47 7.89 8.18 13.11
N HIS A 48 8.01 7.07 12.42
CA HIS A 48 7.10 5.95 12.56
C HIS A 48 7.86 4.74 13.07
N GLN A 49 7.38 4.16 14.17
CA GLN A 49 7.91 2.94 14.74
C GLN A 49 6.81 1.88 14.75
N GLY A 50 7.17 0.64 14.43
CA GLY A 50 6.24 -0.46 14.43
C GLY A 50 6.91 -1.81 14.43
N VAL A 51 6.11 -2.85 14.62
CA VAL A 51 6.52 -4.24 14.51
C VAL A 51 5.58 -4.90 13.52
N TYR A 52 6.12 -5.54 12.48
CA TYR A 52 5.33 -6.29 11.51
C TYR A 52 5.80 -7.73 11.41
N SER A 53 4.91 -8.62 11.00
CA SER A 53 5.25 -10.00 10.64
C SER A 53 5.19 -10.20 9.12
N PRO A 54 5.99 -11.09 8.53
CA PRO A 54 5.89 -11.43 7.10
C PRO A 54 4.47 -11.88 6.71
N ALA A 55 3.77 -12.59 7.59
CA ALA A 55 2.38 -12.99 7.38
C ALA A 55 1.47 -11.75 7.25
N SER A 56 1.53 -10.81 8.20
CA SER A 56 0.73 -9.57 8.16
C SER A 56 1.02 -8.73 6.91
N MET A 57 2.27 -8.67 6.46
CA MET A 57 2.67 -7.89 5.30
C MET A 57 2.16 -8.51 3.98
N ARG A 58 2.14 -9.84 3.93
CA ARG A 58 1.54 -10.58 2.81
C ARG A 58 0.03 -10.38 2.76
N ASP A 59 -0.66 -10.44 3.89
CA ASP A 59 -2.10 -10.26 3.94
C ASP A 59 -2.49 -8.81 3.61
N PHE A 60 -1.74 -7.83 4.10
CA PHE A 60 -1.88 -6.43 3.71
C PHE A 60 -1.72 -6.23 2.20
N HIS A 61 -0.67 -6.81 1.60
CA HIS A 61 -0.46 -6.71 0.14
C HIS A 61 -1.57 -7.38 -0.65
N ARG A 62 -2.05 -8.55 -0.22
CA ARG A 62 -3.18 -9.23 -0.87
C ARG A 62 -4.43 -8.38 -0.81
N ASN A 63 -4.79 -7.88 0.37
CA ASN A 63 -6.00 -7.09 0.55
C ASN A 63 -5.97 -5.77 -0.23
N THR A 64 -4.83 -5.07 -0.18
CA THR A 64 -4.61 -3.85 -0.96
C THR A 64 -4.67 -4.15 -2.46
N GLY A 65 -4.04 -5.24 -2.92
CA GLY A 65 -4.08 -5.67 -4.31
C GLY A 65 -5.50 -5.98 -4.80
N TYR A 66 -6.30 -6.69 -4.01
CA TYR A 66 -7.71 -6.95 -4.34
C TYR A 66 -8.55 -5.67 -4.39
N THR A 67 -8.30 -4.73 -3.48
CA THR A 67 -9.00 -3.44 -3.47
C THR A 67 -8.67 -2.63 -4.73
N MET A 68 -7.39 -2.55 -5.11
CA MET A 68 -6.98 -1.87 -6.34
C MET A 68 -7.55 -2.54 -7.60
N LEU A 69 -7.53 -3.87 -7.66
CA LEU A 69 -8.11 -4.62 -8.76
C LEU A 69 -9.62 -4.37 -8.87
N GLY A 70 -10.34 -4.40 -7.74
CA GLY A 70 -11.77 -4.08 -7.69
C GLY A 70 -12.07 -2.66 -8.19
N GLY A 71 -11.28 -1.68 -7.74
CA GLY A 71 -11.38 -0.30 -8.22
C GLY A 71 -11.15 -0.16 -9.72
N ALA A 72 -10.10 -0.81 -10.24
CA ALA A 72 -9.80 -0.82 -11.67
C ALA A 72 -10.93 -1.46 -12.51
N LEU A 73 -11.51 -2.55 -12.02
CA LEU A 73 -12.65 -3.21 -12.67
C LEU A 73 -13.88 -2.29 -12.70
N LEU A 74 -14.19 -1.60 -11.61
CA LEU A 74 -15.30 -0.65 -11.56
C LEU A 74 -15.11 0.49 -12.56
N ILE A 75 -13.91 1.06 -12.64
CA ILE A 75 -13.58 2.10 -13.63
C ILE A 75 -13.75 1.58 -15.05
N ALA A 76 -13.24 0.37 -15.33
CA ALA A 76 -13.36 -0.26 -16.64
C ALA A 76 -14.84 -0.49 -17.02
N LEU A 77 -15.67 -0.95 -16.08
CA LEU A 77 -17.11 -1.14 -16.29
C LEU A 77 -17.84 0.18 -16.54
N MET A 78 -17.50 1.25 -15.81
CA MET A 78 -18.08 2.57 -16.04
C MET A 78 -17.75 3.10 -17.43
N LEU A 79 -16.47 3.06 -17.82
CA LEU A 79 -16.01 3.51 -19.13
C LEU A 79 -16.59 2.65 -20.25
N GLY A 80 -16.59 1.32 -20.09
CA GLY A 80 -17.18 0.38 -21.04
C GLY A 80 -18.68 0.58 -21.21
N SER A 81 -19.41 0.82 -20.12
CA SER A 81 -20.85 1.11 -20.16
C SER A 81 -21.13 2.42 -20.90
N TRP A 82 -20.33 3.46 -20.66
CA TRP A 82 -20.45 4.72 -21.36
C TRP A 82 -20.16 4.57 -22.86
N ALA A 83 -19.07 3.89 -23.22
CA ALA A 83 -18.69 3.61 -24.60
C ALA A 83 -19.78 2.81 -25.34
N TYR A 84 -20.33 1.78 -24.69
CA TYR A 84 -21.45 1.00 -25.23
C TYR A 84 -22.69 1.86 -25.48
N LYS A 85 -23.09 2.68 -24.50
CA LYS A 85 -24.25 3.58 -24.64
C LYS A 85 -24.03 4.61 -25.75
N ALA A 86 -22.83 5.17 -25.86
CA ALA A 86 -22.48 6.12 -26.91
C ALA A 86 -22.52 5.47 -28.30
N ALA A 87 -21.96 4.26 -28.45
CA ALA A 87 -22.00 3.50 -29.69
C ALA A 87 -23.44 3.16 -30.09
N LYS A 88 -24.25 2.69 -29.13
CA LYS A 88 -25.66 2.38 -29.36
C LYS A 88 -26.45 3.62 -29.79
N ALA A 89 -26.32 4.74 -29.08
CA ALA A 89 -26.99 5.99 -29.45
C ALA A 89 -26.63 6.45 -30.87
N ARG A 90 -25.36 6.29 -31.27
CA ARG A 90 -24.91 6.59 -32.63
C ARG A 90 -25.50 5.66 -33.69
N SER A 91 -25.65 4.37 -33.38
CA SER A 91 -26.29 3.40 -34.27
C SER A 91 -27.81 3.58 -34.40
N SER A 92 -28.45 4.15 -33.37
CA SER A 92 -29.90 4.40 -33.34
C SER A 92 -30.31 5.79 -33.84
N ALA A 93 -29.34 6.66 -34.14
CA ALA A 93 -29.63 7.98 -34.70
C ALA A 93 -30.16 7.83 -36.13
N PRO A 94 -31.36 8.36 -36.45
CA PRO A 94 -31.87 8.31 -37.81
C PRO A 94 -30.92 9.10 -38.72
N ARG A 95 -30.53 8.48 -39.83
CA ARG A 95 -29.81 9.15 -40.92
C ARG A 95 -30.72 10.27 -41.40
N ARG A 96 -30.40 11.53 -41.08
CA ARG A 96 -31.05 12.68 -41.70
C ARG A 96 -30.64 12.66 -43.17
N LEU A 97 -31.55 12.17 -44.01
CA LEU A 97 -31.58 12.40 -45.45
C LEU A 97 -32.01 13.84 -45.71
#